data_AF-A0A9N9XCS1-F1
#
_entry.id   AF-A0A9N9XCS1-F1
#
_cell.length_a   1.000
_cell.length_b   1.000
_cell.length_c   1.000
_cell.angle_alpha   90.00
_cell.angle_beta   90.00
_cell.angle_gamma   90.00
#
_symmetry.space_group_name_H-M   'P 1'
#
loop_
_entity.id
_entity.type
_entity.pdbx_description
1 polymer ?
#
loop_
_entity_poly.entity_id
_entity_poly.type
_entity_poly.pdbx_seq_one_letter_code
_entity_poly.pdbx_strand_id
1 'polypeptide(L)'
;MSDDEEKTEKCLITELNENTFLKFLKSKKHVLVMFMSPYCPHCRKTKPKFQEVAEHFKEDTSVSFAQVDCTVNTELCNDNDVEVYPLIKYFNFEKRSEETYEGKKTVPALIEFIEKLIA
;
A
#
# COMPACT_ATOMS: atom_id res chain seq x y z
N MET A 1 20.52 -23.60 9.07
CA MET A 1 19.12 -23.41 9.51
C MET A 1 19.05 -22.05 10.14
N SER A 2 18.46 -21.10 9.40
CA SER A 2 17.91 -19.81 9.84
C SER A 2 17.71 -18.97 8.58
N ASP A 3 16.43 -18.78 8.25
CA ASP A 3 15.83 -17.70 7.45
C ASP A 3 16.25 -17.66 5.96
N ASP A 4 15.60 -18.31 4.97
CA ASP A 4 14.17 -18.48 4.67
C ASP A 4 13.33 -17.21 4.89
N GLU A 5 13.53 -16.20 4.03
CA GLU A 5 12.49 -15.36 3.40
C GLU A 5 13.12 -14.16 2.63
N GLU A 6 13.92 -14.44 1.59
CA GLU A 6 14.33 -13.41 0.62
C GLU A 6 14.18 -13.94 -0.82
N LYS A 7 13.02 -14.53 -1.13
CA LYS A 7 12.72 -15.05 -2.45
C LYS A 7 11.34 -14.59 -2.90
N THR A 8 11.37 -13.61 -3.83
CA THR A 8 10.29 -13.17 -4.75
C THR A 8 9.19 -12.22 -4.25
N GLU A 9 9.55 -11.01 -3.78
CA GLU A 9 8.59 -9.88 -3.61
C GLU A 9 8.47 -8.94 -4.85
N LYS A 10 9.05 -9.29 -6.00
CA LYS A 10 9.59 -8.26 -6.92
C LYS A 10 8.67 -7.69 -8.02
N CYS A 11 7.34 -7.69 -7.94
CA CYS A 11 6.58 -6.99 -9.00
C CYS A 11 5.24 -6.35 -8.64
N LEU A 12 4.51 -6.85 -7.63
CA LEU A 12 3.14 -6.42 -7.40
C LEU A 12 3.00 -5.18 -6.51
N ILE A 13 3.94 -4.98 -5.58
CA ILE A 13 3.99 -3.79 -4.72
C ILE A 13 5.13 -2.90 -5.20
N THR A 14 4.79 -1.68 -5.62
CA THR A 14 5.78 -0.69 -6.05
C THR A 14 6.25 0.13 -4.84
N GLU A 15 7.56 0.25 -4.65
CA GLU A 15 8.10 1.18 -3.66
C GLU A 15 8.09 2.61 -4.21
N LEU A 16 7.49 3.53 -3.46
CA LEU A 16 7.39 4.93 -3.82
C LEU A 16 8.21 5.79 -2.86
N ASN A 17 8.70 6.89 -3.41
CA ASN A 17 9.41 7.96 -2.73
C ASN A 17 8.82 9.31 -3.14
N GLU A 18 9.30 10.39 -2.53
CA GLU A 18 8.84 11.77 -2.79
C GLU A 18 8.76 12.12 -4.28
N ASN A 19 9.75 11.68 -5.07
CA ASN A 19 9.84 11.98 -6.50
C ASN A 19 8.91 11.12 -7.38
N THR A 20 8.60 9.90 -6.95
CA THR A 20 7.85 8.92 -7.75
C THR A 20 6.38 8.84 -7.37
N PHE A 21 6.02 9.20 -6.14
CA PHE A 21 4.68 9.10 -5.58
C PHE A 21 3.61 9.76 -6.45
N LEU A 22 3.71 11.07 -6.67
CA LEU A 22 2.72 11.82 -7.46
C LEU A 22 2.64 11.34 -8.91
N LYS A 23 3.77 10.95 -9.52
CA LYS A 23 3.80 10.43 -10.89
C LYS A 23 3.08 9.09 -10.97
N PHE A 24 3.29 8.23 -9.98
CA PHE A 24 2.64 6.92 -9.92
C PHE A 24 1.13 7.06 -9.73
N LEU A 25 0.69 7.88 -8.78
CA LEU A 25 -0.74 8.16 -8.56
C LEU A 25 -1.43 8.70 -9.82
N LYS A 26 -0.78 9.62 -10.55
CA LYS A 26 -1.30 10.16 -11.83
C LYS A 26 -1.42 9.12 -12.94
N SER A 27 -0.65 8.05 -12.87
CA SER A 27 -0.58 7.02 -13.91
C SER A 27 -1.58 5.87 -13.71
N LYS A 28 -2.22 5.80 -12.54
CA LYS A 28 -3.06 4.69 -12.11
C LYS A 28 -4.42 5.19 -11.66
N LYS A 29 -5.47 4.39 -11.89
CA LYS A 29 -6.83 4.76 -11.51
C LYS A 29 -7.07 4.58 -10.02
N HIS A 30 -6.75 3.38 -9.52
CA HIS A 30 -6.92 2.97 -8.14
C HIS A 30 -5.56 2.59 -7.56
N VAL A 31 -5.12 3.28 -6.50
CA VAL A 31 -3.85 2.97 -5.85
C VAL A 31 -4.05 2.78 -4.37
N LEU A 32 -3.55 1.67 -3.84
CA LEU A 32 -3.40 1.47 -2.41
C LEU A 32 -1.95 1.68 -2.03
N VAL A 33 -1.70 2.59 -1.10
CA VAL A 33 -0.37 2.86 -0.56
C VAL A 33 -0.33 2.44 0.89
N MET A 34 0.60 1.54 1.23
CA MET A 34 0.93 1.21 2.60
C MET A 34 2.11 2.06 3.08
N PHE A 35 1.85 2.96 4.02
CA PHE A 35 2.87 3.73 4.72
C PHE A 35 3.36 2.93 5.93
N MET A 36 4.67 2.68 6.00
CA MET A 36 5.24 1.71 6.93
C MET A 36 6.65 2.08 7.38
N SER A 37 7.14 1.37 8.40
CA SER A 37 8.54 1.39 8.84
C SER A 37 9.07 -0.04 9.01
N PRO A 38 10.27 -0.38 8.51
CA PRO A 38 10.78 -1.77 8.54
C PRO A 38 11.03 -2.26 9.97
N TYR A 39 11.27 -1.32 10.90
CA TYR A 39 11.51 -1.62 12.30
C TYR A 39 10.21 -1.86 13.09
N CYS A 40 9.04 -1.53 12.53
CA CYS A 40 7.76 -1.65 13.22
C CYS A 40 7.25 -3.10 13.25
N PRO A 41 7.04 -3.70 14.45
CA PRO A 41 6.51 -5.07 14.58
C PRO A 41 5.13 -5.28 13.95
N HIS A 42 4.26 -4.26 13.99
CA HIS A 42 2.93 -4.32 13.38
C HIS A 42 2.98 -4.28 11.84
N CYS A 43 3.97 -3.58 11.27
CA CYS A 43 4.19 -3.55 9.82
C CYS A 43 4.62 -4.93 9.31
N ARG A 44 5.55 -5.61 9.99
CA ARG A 44 6.01 -6.96 9.60
C ARG A 44 4.87 -7.98 9.50
N LYS A 45 3.82 -7.85 10.31
CA LYS A 45 2.63 -8.72 10.25
C LYS A 45 1.62 -8.33 9.17
N THR A 46 1.60 -7.07 8.76
CA THR A 46 0.65 -6.54 7.78
C THR A 46 1.19 -6.66 6.35
N LYS A 47 2.50 -6.52 6.17
CA LYS A 47 3.17 -6.60 4.87
C LYS A 47 2.81 -7.88 4.06
N PRO A 48 2.92 -9.11 4.60
CA PRO A 48 2.57 -10.31 3.84
C PRO A 48 1.08 -10.34 3.44
N LYS A 49 0.19 -9.88 4.33
CA LYS A 49 -1.24 -9.77 4.02
C LYS A 49 -1.51 -8.78 2.90
N PHE A 50 -0.81 -7.64 2.90
CA PHE A 50 -0.93 -6.64 1.85
C PHE A 50 -0.45 -7.19 0.50
N GLN A 51 0.58 -8.03 0.50
CA GLN A 51 1.04 -8.74 -0.68
C GLN A 51 0.03 -9.78 -1.18
N GLU A 52 -0.60 -10.55 -0.28
CA GLU A 52 -1.67 -11.48 -0.65
C GLU A 52 -2.86 -10.75 -1.32
N VAL A 53 -3.21 -9.55 -0.83
CA VAL A 53 -4.23 -8.70 -1.47
C VAL A 53 -3.75 -8.25 -2.85
N ALA A 54 -2.50 -7.81 -2.99
CA ALA A 54 -1.95 -7.41 -4.28
C ALA A 54 -1.96 -8.58 -5.30
N GLU A 55 -1.68 -9.80 -4.85
CA GLU A 55 -1.78 -11.03 -5.66
C GLU A 55 -3.22 -11.32 -6.11
N HIS A 56 -4.21 -11.05 -5.24
CA HIS A 56 -5.62 -11.22 -5.58
C HIS A 56 -6.05 -10.33 -6.76
N PHE A 57 -5.55 -9.10 -6.82
CA PHE A 57 -5.89 -8.12 -7.86
C PHE A 57 -4.89 -8.07 -9.03
N LYS A 58 -3.97 -9.03 -9.15
CA LYS A 58 -2.89 -8.98 -10.16
C LYS A 58 -3.38 -8.93 -11.62
N GLU A 59 -4.55 -9.49 -11.90
CA GLU A 59 -5.17 -9.48 -13.23
C GLU A 59 -5.96 -8.18 -13.48
N ASP A 60 -6.29 -7.43 -12.43
CA ASP A 60 -6.96 -6.13 -12.51
C ASP A 60 -5.94 -5.00 -12.67
N THR A 61 -5.69 -4.63 -13.94
CA THR A 61 -4.76 -3.55 -14.29
C THR A 61 -5.18 -2.16 -13.82
N SER A 62 -6.41 -1.98 -13.33
CA SER A 62 -6.92 -0.70 -12.82
C SER A 62 -6.50 -0.43 -11.38
N VAL A 63 -6.20 -1.50 -10.63
CA VAL A 63 -5.73 -1.46 -9.23
C VAL A 63 -4.22 -1.60 -9.19
N SER A 64 -3.57 -0.81 -8.33
CA SER A 64 -2.13 -0.88 -8.14
C SER A 64 -1.78 -0.75 -6.66
N PHE A 65 -0.75 -1.48 -6.25
CA PHE A 65 -0.32 -1.53 -4.86
C PHE A 65 1.06 -0.91 -4.75
N ALA A 66 1.24 -0.12 -3.69
CA ALA A 66 2.48 0.55 -3.42
C ALA A 66 2.77 0.60 -1.93
N GLN A 67 4.03 0.82 -1.60
CA GLN A 67 4.48 1.06 -0.23
C GLN A 67 5.39 2.27 -0.17
N VAL A 68 5.42 2.92 0.98
CA VAL A 68 6.34 4.02 1.30
C VAL A 68 7.01 3.72 2.63
N ASP A 69 8.34 3.70 2.64
CA ASP A 69 9.12 3.65 3.88
C ASP A 69 9.23 5.07 4.45
N CYS A 70 8.52 5.31 5.55
CA CYS A 70 8.48 6.59 6.23
C CYS A 70 9.73 6.88 7.08
N THR A 71 10.63 5.91 7.25
CA THR A 71 11.94 6.17 7.87
C THR A 71 12.89 6.91 6.95
N VAL A 72 12.67 6.81 5.63
CA VAL A 72 13.45 7.49 4.61
C VAL A 72 12.66 8.65 4.00
N ASN A 73 11.36 8.49 3.78
CA ASN A 73 10.48 9.49 3.12
C ASN A 73 9.60 10.22 4.16
N THR A 74 10.25 10.86 5.13
CA THR A 74 9.54 11.47 6.27
C THR A 74 8.58 12.58 5.85
N GLU A 75 8.98 13.46 4.92
CA GLU A 75 8.14 14.55 4.43
C GLU A 75 6.91 14.01 3.69
N LEU A 76 7.10 13.05 2.79
CA LEU A 76 5.98 12.40 2.09
C LEU A 76 4.96 11.79 3.06
N CYS A 77 5.41 11.17 4.15
CA CYS A 77 4.50 10.58 5.13
C CYS A 77 3.79 11.65 5.97
N ASN A 78 4.46 12.75 6.31
CA ASN A 78 3.84 13.88 6.99
C ASN A 78 2.78 14.55 6.09
N ASP A 79 3.08 14.76 4.81
CA ASP A 79 2.15 15.34 3.82
C ASP A 79 0.91 14.45 3.57
N ASN A 80 0.99 13.17 3.94
CA ASN A 80 -0.12 12.21 3.85
C ASN A 80 -0.79 11.92 5.20
N ASP A 81 -0.51 12.74 6.22
CA ASP A 81 -1.07 12.65 7.58
C ASP A 81 -0.83 11.28 8.23
N VAL A 82 0.36 10.71 8.04
CA VAL A 82 0.69 9.39 8.59
C VAL A 82 1.18 9.50 10.04
N GLU A 83 0.24 9.31 10.96
CA GLU A 83 0.54 9.37 12.40
C GLU A 83 0.91 8.01 13.01
N VAL A 84 0.38 6.90 12.46
CA VAL A 84 0.52 5.55 13.03
C VAL A 84 0.83 4.52 11.95
N TYR A 85 1.81 3.64 12.22
CA TYR A 85 2.17 2.58 11.29
C TYR A 85 1.57 1.21 11.66
N PRO A 86 1.25 0.36 10.67
CA PRO A 86 1.13 0.70 9.25
C PRO A 86 -0.17 1.49 9.00
N LEU A 87 -0.14 2.48 8.11
CA LEU A 87 -1.33 3.16 7.60
C LEU A 87 -1.53 2.75 6.15
N ILE A 88 -2.76 2.43 5.75
CA ILE A 88 -3.11 2.11 4.37
C ILE A 88 -4.03 3.21 3.88
N LYS A 89 -3.69 3.83 2.76
CA LYS A 89 -4.49 4.89 2.13
C LYS A 89 -4.81 4.51 0.70
N TYR A 90 -6.06 4.69 0.32
CA TYR A 90 -6.54 4.51 -1.04
C TYR A 90 -6.57 5.86 -1.75
N PHE A 91 -6.14 5.87 -3.01
CA PHE A 91 -6.17 7.02 -3.89
C PHE A 91 -6.93 6.67 -5.16
N ASN A 92 -7.87 7.54 -5.54
CA ASN A 92 -8.55 7.50 -6.82
C ASN A 92 -8.20 8.76 -7.61
N PHE A 93 -7.40 8.60 -8.66
CA PHE A 93 -6.92 9.73 -9.43
C PHE A 93 -8.04 10.39 -10.27
N GLU A 94 -8.94 9.59 -10.83
CA GLU A 94 -10.07 10.09 -11.64
C GLU A 94 -11.04 10.92 -10.80
N LYS A 95 -11.37 10.43 -9.60
CA LYS A 95 -12.27 11.11 -8.66
C LYS A 95 -11.57 12.19 -7.82
N ARG A 96 -10.25 12.31 -7.92
CA ARG A 96 -9.41 13.18 -7.08
C ARG A 96 -9.74 13.04 -5.59
N SER A 97 -9.92 11.80 -5.16
CA SER A 97 -10.31 11.46 -3.80
C SER A 97 -9.31 10.51 -3.19
N GLU A 98 -9.17 10.61 -1.87
CA GLU A 98 -8.35 9.73 -1.07
C GLU A 98 -9.13 9.30 0.18
N GLU A 99 -8.86 8.09 0.66
CA GLU A 99 -9.53 7.53 1.83
C GLU A 99 -8.53 6.73 2.65
N THR A 100 -8.44 7.05 3.94
CA THR A 100 -7.63 6.28 4.90
C THR A 100 -8.40 5.04 5.32
N TYR A 101 -7.77 3.87 5.21
CA TYR A 101 -8.37 2.61 5.65
C TYR A 101 -8.17 2.41 7.15
N GLU A 102 -9.26 2.57 7.90
CA GLU A 102 -9.29 2.38 9.37
C GLU A 102 -9.76 0.98 9.80
N GLY A 103 -10.06 0.10 8.83
CA GLY A 103 -10.59 -1.22 9.07
C GLY A 103 -9.56 -2.25 9.57
N LYS A 104 -10.01 -3.51 9.67
CA LYS A 104 -9.14 -4.62 10.07
C LYS A 104 -8.11 -4.90 8.99
N LYS A 105 -6.84 -4.92 9.35
CA LYS A 105 -5.70 -5.23 8.44
C LYS A 105 -5.59 -6.74 8.18
N THR A 106 -6.66 -7.31 7.64
CA THR A 106 -6.81 -8.71 7.23
C THR A 106 -7.10 -8.75 5.74
N VAL A 107 -6.57 -9.77 5.05
CA VAL A 107 -6.77 -9.98 3.61
C VAL A 107 -8.23 -9.81 3.16
N PRO A 108 -9.23 -10.51 3.75
CA PRO A 108 -10.63 -10.37 3.30
C PRO A 108 -11.17 -8.95 3.44
N ALA A 109 -10.91 -8.29 4.57
CA ALA A 109 -11.41 -6.93 4.81
C ALA A 109 -10.76 -5.86 3.92
N LEU A 110 -9.53 -6.11 3.42
CA LEU A 110 -8.88 -5.25 2.44
C LEU A 110 -9.43 -5.51 1.03
N ILE A 111 -9.67 -6.76 0.65
CA ILE A 111 -10.30 -7.11 -0.63
C ILE A 111 -11.69 -6.47 -0.72
N GLU A 112 -12.55 -6.69 0.27
CA GLU A 112 -13.90 -6.13 0.32
C GLU A 112 -13.90 -4.60 0.21
N PHE A 113 -12.92 -3.94 0.85
CA PHE A 113 -12.77 -2.49 0.76
C PHE A 113 -12.45 -2.01 -0.65
N ILE A 114 -11.52 -2.69 -1.34
CA ILE A 114 -11.14 -2.36 -2.72
C ILE A 114 -12.30 -2.61 -3.66
N GLU A 115 -12.93 -3.79 -3.59
CA GLU A 115 -14.08 -4.16 -4.42
C GLU A 115 -15.22 -3.12 -4.31
N LYS A 116 -15.49 -2.64 -3.09
CA LYS A 116 -16.49 -1.58 -2.86
C LYS A 116 -16.14 -0.24 -3.52
N LEU A 117 -14.85 0.07 -3.67
CA LEU A 117 -14.37 1.34 -4.20
C LEU A 117 -14.19 1.35 -5.73
N ILE A 118 -13.98 0.18 -6.33
CA ILE A 118 -13.82 0.03 -7.79
C ILE A 118 -15.11 -0.35 -8.51
N ALA A 119 -16.14 -0.77 -7.77
CA ALA A 119 -17.51 -0.94 -8.27
C ALA A 119 -18.11 0.39 -8.78
#